data_AF-A0AAW7GES1-F1
#
_entry.id   AF-A0AAW7GES1-F1
#
_cell.length_a   1.000
_cell.length_b   1.000
_cell.length_c   1.000
_cell.angle_alpha   90.00
_cell.angle_beta   90.00
_cell.angle_gamma   90.00
#
_symmetry.space_group_name_H-M   'P 1'
#
loop_
_entity.id
_entity.type
_entity.pdbx_description
1 polymer ?
#
loop_
_entity_poly.entity_id
_entity_poly.type
_entity_poly.pdbx_seq_one_letter_code
_entity_poly.pdbx_strand_id
1 'polypeptide(L)'
;MHRIDTPTAQKDKFGAGKNGFTRGNPQTGTPATDLDDDYFDMLQEELAGVVEASGVNLEKSKHNQLLTALKALLLSRAHPFADIKADGAAAIAEALSNLGITQALALKAPLASPSFSGTPSVPTADQAEIDFRIANTAFVAQAIANLNGGAPAVLNTLKKLASAINNDANFYSTVNSALGQKASLSDFTSSKTSTSVVGNQPGGLRFMCGYITV
;
A
#
# COMPACT_ATOMS: atom_id res chain seq x y z
N MET A 1 -49.91 26.89 7.51
CA MET A 1 -50.86 27.26 8.59
C MET A 1 -51.45 28.65 8.40
N HIS A 2 -52.79 28.76 8.29
CA HIS A 2 -53.49 30.05 8.32
C HIS A 2 -53.74 30.51 9.76
N ARG A 3 -54.04 31.80 9.94
CA ARG A 3 -54.39 32.38 11.25
C ARG A 3 -55.90 32.44 11.37
N ILE A 4 -56.40 32.29 12.59
CA ILE A 4 -57.83 32.46 12.87
C ILE A 4 -58.34 33.81 12.34
N ASP A 5 -59.38 33.75 11.52
CA ASP A 5 -59.94 34.87 10.78
C ASP A 5 -61.46 34.96 10.93
N THR A 6 -62.03 34.20 11.87
CA THR A 6 -63.42 34.34 12.29
C THR A 6 -63.75 35.78 12.72
N PRO A 7 -65.02 36.22 12.61
CA PRO A 7 -65.42 37.58 12.98
C PRO A 7 -65.10 37.98 14.43
N THR A 8 -64.93 36.99 15.32
CA THR A 8 -64.60 37.17 16.74
C THR A 8 -63.09 37.02 17.03
N ALA A 9 -62.27 36.84 15.99
CA ALA A 9 -60.82 36.91 16.10
C ALA A 9 -60.36 38.30 16.52
N GLN A 10 -59.37 38.38 17.40
CA GLN A 10 -58.74 39.66 17.75
C GLN A 10 -57.92 40.15 16.56
N LYS A 11 -58.43 41.21 15.91
CA LYS A 11 -57.77 41.85 14.78
C LYS A 11 -56.37 42.36 15.16
N ASP A 12 -55.40 42.10 14.29
CA ASP A 12 -54.03 42.63 14.37
C ASP A 12 -53.29 42.39 15.70
N LYS A 13 -53.67 41.35 16.47
CA LYS A 13 -53.07 41.03 17.77
C LYS A 13 -51.54 40.94 17.74
N PHE A 14 -50.98 40.49 16.62
CA PHE A 14 -49.53 40.31 16.43
C PHE A 14 -48.95 41.23 15.33
N GLY A 15 -49.65 42.32 14.99
CA GLY A 15 -49.29 43.26 13.92
C GLY A 15 -50.31 43.25 12.76
N ALA A 16 -50.14 44.16 11.81
CA ALA A 16 -51.07 44.34 10.69
C ALA A 16 -51.30 43.02 9.90
N GLY A 17 -52.56 42.65 9.72
CA GLY A 17 -53.02 41.42 9.07
C GLY A 17 -52.83 40.15 9.93
N LYS A 18 -52.37 40.26 11.17
CA LYS A 18 -52.00 39.11 12.02
C LYS A 18 -52.99 38.96 13.18
N ASN A 19 -54.18 38.50 12.83
CA ASN A 19 -55.24 38.17 13.79
C ASN A 19 -54.79 37.09 14.79
N GLY A 20 -55.48 37.00 15.91
CA GLY A 20 -55.22 36.01 16.95
C GLY A 20 -56.38 35.79 17.91
N PHE A 21 -56.22 34.83 18.82
CA PHE A 21 -57.28 34.48 19.77
C PHE A 21 -57.48 35.52 20.87
N THR A 22 -58.72 35.77 21.26
CA THR A 22 -59.10 36.47 22.49
C THR A 22 -59.98 35.58 23.37
N ARG A 23 -59.81 35.71 24.69
CA ARG A 23 -60.65 35.04 25.69
C ARG A 23 -62.03 35.70 25.85
N GLY A 24 -62.28 36.77 25.09
CA GLY A 24 -63.41 37.66 25.29
C GLY A 24 -63.26 38.51 26.56
N ASN A 25 -64.17 39.45 26.73
CA ASN A 25 -64.30 40.23 27.95
C ASN A 25 -65.79 40.50 28.21
N PRO A 26 -66.41 39.79 29.16
CA PRO A 26 -67.83 39.97 29.50
C PRO A 26 -68.16 41.39 29.95
N GLN A 27 -67.21 42.11 30.56
CA GLN A 27 -67.43 43.47 31.07
C GLN A 27 -67.49 44.51 29.95
N THR A 28 -66.83 44.24 28.82
CA THR A 28 -66.81 45.14 27.65
C THR A 28 -67.65 44.60 26.48
N GLY A 29 -68.39 43.50 26.69
CA GLY A 29 -69.23 42.88 25.66
C GLY A 29 -68.43 42.25 24.51
N THR A 30 -67.13 42.01 24.67
CA THR A 30 -66.31 41.41 23.62
C THR A 30 -66.44 39.88 23.69
N PRO A 31 -66.95 39.21 22.65
CA PRO A 31 -67.02 37.74 22.64
C PRO A 31 -65.61 37.12 22.60
N ALA A 32 -65.52 35.86 23.03
CA ALA A 32 -64.31 35.06 22.81
C ALA A 32 -64.19 34.70 21.33
N THR A 33 -62.97 34.35 20.90
CA THR A 33 -62.76 33.91 19.51
C THR A 33 -63.41 32.56 19.29
N ASP A 34 -64.28 32.52 18.30
CA ASP A 34 -64.90 31.30 17.80
C ASP A 34 -63.87 30.55 16.97
N LEU A 35 -63.85 29.23 17.16
CA LEU A 35 -63.02 28.31 16.39
C LEU A 35 -63.92 27.66 15.35
N ASP A 36 -63.61 27.86 14.07
CA ASP A 36 -64.33 27.28 12.94
C ASP A 36 -63.69 25.98 12.46
N ASP A 37 -64.46 25.26 11.66
CA ASP A 37 -64.04 24.05 10.96
C ASP A 37 -62.81 24.30 10.08
N ASP A 38 -62.80 25.39 9.32
CA ASP A 38 -61.67 25.76 8.46
C ASP A 38 -60.33 25.85 9.22
N TYR A 39 -60.33 26.34 10.48
CA TYR A 39 -59.13 26.36 11.31
C TYR A 39 -58.72 24.97 11.79
N PHE A 40 -59.67 24.13 12.22
CA PHE A 40 -59.38 22.77 12.69
C PHE A 40 -58.97 21.82 11.58
N ASP A 41 -59.60 21.92 10.41
CA ASP A 41 -59.28 21.12 9.23
C ASP A 41 -57.87 21.43 8.76
N MET A 42 -57.49 22.69 8.68
CA MET A 42 -56.11 23.07 8.34
C MET A 42 -55.09 22.53 9.35
N LEU A 43 -55.39 22.60 10.65
CA LEU A 43 -54.56 22.01 11.70
C LEU A 43 -54.39 20.50 11.53
N GLN A 44 -55.49 19.80 11.21
CA GLN A 44 -55.50 18.38 10.97
C GLN A 44 -54.64 18.03 9.76
N GLU A 45 -54.85 18.71 8.63
CA GLU A 45 -54.14 18.42 7.38
C GLU A 45 -52.64 18.74 7.46
N GLU A 46 -52.22 19.76 8.21
CA GLU A 46 -50.79 20.02 8.45
C GLU A 46 -50.13 18.88 9.23
N LEU A 47 -50.78 18.36 10.27
CA LEU A 47 -50.25 17.24 11.06
C LEU A 47 -50.33 15.92 10.29
N ALA A 48 -51.43 15.70 9.57
CA ALA A 48 -51.64 14.53 8.72
C ALA A 48 -50.62 14.47 7.58
N GLY A 49 -50.38 15.60 6.91
CA GLY A 49 -49.40 15.70 5.84
C GLY A 49 -47.97 15.35 6.29
N VAL A 50 -47.57 15.71 7.52
CA VAL A 50 -46.28 15.28 8.08
C VAL A 50 -46.22 13.76 8.26
N VAL A 51 -47.33 13.15 8.70
CA VAL A 51 -47.40 11.69 8.88
C VAL A 51 -47.34 10.96 7.54
N GLU A 52 -48.14 11.40 6.57
CA GLU A 52 -48.19 10.80 5.24
C GLU A 52 -46.86 10.97 4.48
N ALA A 53 -46.21 12.14 4.60
CA ALA A 53 -44.89 12.38 4.01
C ALA A 53 -43.79 11.42 4.53
N SER A 54 -43.97 10.86 5.73
CA SER A 54 -43.08 9.83 6.27
C SER A 54 -43.37 8.41 5.75
N GLY A 55 -44.40 8.25 4.92
CA GLY A 55 -44.87 6.95 4.40
C GLY A 55 -45.76 6.17 5.36
N VAL A 56 -46.21 6.79 6.45
CA VAL A 56 -47.11 6.17 7.45
C VAL A 56 -48.56 6.49 7.09
N ASN A 57 -49.43 5.49 7.10
CA ASN A 57 -50.87 5.67 6.89
C ASN A 57 -51.55 6.25 8.13
N LEU A 58 -52.54 7.13 7.92
CA LEU A 58 -53.34 7.71 8.99
C LEU A 58 -54.28 6.67 9.62
N GLU A 59 -54.19 6.49 10.94
CA GLU A 59 -54.99 5.55 11.70
C GLU A 59 -55.64 6.20 12.92
N LYS A 60 -56.98 6.26 12.93
CA LYS A 60 -57.77 6.91 14.00
C LYS A 60 -57.49 6.37 15.41
N SER A 61 -57.14 5.10 15.54
CA SER A 61 -56.83 4.45 16.83
C SER A 61 -55.41 4.72 17.33
N LYS A 62 -54.53 5.35 16.54
CA LYS A 62 -53.14 5.60 16.92
C LYS A 62 -52.91 7.06 17.32
N HIS A 63 -52.40 7.27 18.52
CA HIS A 63 -52.09 8.60 19.08
C HIS A 63 -50.59 8.95 19.08
N ASN A 64 -49.77 8.20 18.35
CA ASN A 64 -48.32 8.41 18.27
C ASN A 64 -47.79 8.56 16.83
N GLN A 65 -48.69 8.81 15.86
CA GLN A 65 -48.35 8.80 14.43
C GLN A 65 -47.33 9.89 14.08
N LEU A 66 -47.50 11.10 14.62
CA LEU A 66 -46.54 12.20 14.42
C LEU A 66 -45.15 11.86 14.98
N LEU A 67 -45.09 11.19 16.15
CA LEU A 67 -43.82 10.74 16.72
C LEU A 67 -43.15 9.68 15.84
N THR A 68 -43.94 8.74 15.31
CA THR A 68 -43.45 7.72 14.37
C THR A 68 -42.92 8.37 13.09
N ALA A 69 -43.66 9.34 12.55
CA ALA A 69 -43.30 10.08 11.35
C ALA A 69 -42.01 10.88 11.52
N LEU A 70 -41.86 11.60 12.65
CA LEU A 70 -40.64 12.33 12.97
C LEU A 70 -39.44 11.39 13.08
N LYS A 71 -39.59 10.23 13.73
CA LYS A 71 -38.52 9.22 13.79
C LYS A 71 -38.15 8.72 12.39
N ALA A 72 -39.13 8.45 11.55
CA ALA A 72 -38.87 8.01 10.18
C ALA A 72 -38.16 9.12 9.37
N LEU A 73 -38.68 10.34 9.36
CA LEU A 73 -38.13 11.46 8.58
C LEU A 73 -36.72 11.88 9.05
N LEU A 74 -36.45 11.81 10.36
CA LEU A 74 -35.18 12.28 10.93
C LEU A 74 -34.11 11.17 11.05
N LEU A 75 -34.49 9.89 11.00
CA LEU A 75 -33.55 8.77 11.03
C LEU A 75 -33.42 8.00 9.69
N SER A 76 -34.32 8.21 8.73
CA SER A 76 -34.24 7.57 7.41
C SER A 76 -33.32 8.35 6.48
N ARG A 77 -32.03 8.00 6.50
CA ARG A 77 -31.14 8.31 5.38
C ARG A 77 -31.45 7.33 4.24
N ALA A 78 -31.86 7.85 3.07
CA ALA A 78 -32.16 7.01 1.91
C ALA A 78 -30.92 6.22 1.45
N HIS A 79 -29.72 6.80 1.61
CA HIS A 79 -28.46 6.18 1.27
C HIS A 79 -27.41 6.45 2.36
N PRO A 80 -27.43 5.74 3.50
CA PRO A 80 -26.60 6.06 4.67
C PRO A 80 -25.11 6.26 4.37
N PHE A 81 -24.54 5.47 3.45
CA PHE A 81 -23.14 5.57 3.02
C PHE A 81 -22.88 6.69 2.00
N ALA A 82 -23.87 7.11 1.21
CA ALA A 82 -23.73 8.25 0.31
C ALA A 82 -23.94 9.57 1.05
N ASP A 83 -24.93 9.58 1.96
CA ASP A 83 -25.35 10.75 2.71
C ASP A 83 -24.30 11.20 3.72
N ILE A 84 -23.42 10.30 4.20
CA ILE A 84 -22.33 10.65 5.13
C ILE A 84 -21.37 11.69 4.56
N LYS A 85 -21.30 11.83 3.23
CA LYS A 85 -20.52 12.89 2.57
C LYS A 85 -21.01 14.30 2.96
N ALA A 86 -22.30 14.45 3.24
CA ALA A 86 -22.91 15.73 3.63
C ALA A 86 -22.76 16.03 5.14
N ASP A 87 -22.43 15.03 5.97
CA ASP A 87 -22.31 15.18 7.43
C ASP A 87 -21.00 15.83 7.88
N GLY A 88 -20.07 16.02 6.94
CA GLY A 88 -18.79 16.66 7.19
C GLY A 88 -17.69 15.71 7.71
N ALA A 89 -16.51 16.28 7.90
CA ALA A 89 -15.27 15.51 8.09
C ALA A 89 -15.26 14.66 9.37
N ALA A 90 -15.90 15.12 10.45
CA ALA A 90 -15.94 14.40 11.72
C ALA A 90 -16.71 13.07 11.60
N ALA A 91 -17.91 13.11 11.02
CA ALA A 91 -18.73 11.92 10.81
C ALA A 91 -18.05 10.92 9.86
N ILE A 92 -17.39 11.41 8.81
CA ILE A 92 -16.61 10.57 7.88
C ILE A 92 -15.46 9.87 8.62
N ALA A 93 -14.68 10.61 9.43
CA ALA A 93 -13.55 10.05 10.16
C ALA A 93 -14.00 8.96 11.16
N GLU A 94 -15.10 9.20 11.88
CA GLU A 94 -15.65 8.23 12.82
C GLU A 94 -16.18 6.98 12.12
N ALA A 95 -16.89 7.12 10.99
CA ALA A 95 -17.33 5.98 10.21
C ALA A 95 -16.17 5.14 9.65
N LEU A 96 -15.13 5.79 9.11
CA LEU A 96 -13.93 5.09 8.64
C LEU A 96 -13.22 4.32 9.77
N SER A 97 -13.21 4.89 10.98
CA SER A 97 -12.68 4.23 12.18
C SER A 97 -13.54 3.05 12.63
N ASN A 98 -14.86 3.23 12.71
CA ASN A 98 -15.80 2.19 13.13
C ASN A 98 -15.82 0.99 12.17
N LEU A 99 -15.62 1.24 10.87
CA LEU A 99 -15.50 0.20 9.85
C LEU A 99 -14.11 -0.45 9.80
N GLY A 100 -13.15 0.02 10.61
CA GLY A 100 -11.80 -0.54 10.65
C GLY A 100 -10.92 -0.18 9.45
N ILE A 101 -11.38 0.70 8.55
CA ILE A 101 -10.71 0.98 7.27
C ILE A 101 -9.36 1.66 7.50
N THR A 102 -9.31 2.62 8.44
CA THR A 102 -8.07 3.33 8.78
C THR A 102 -7.00 2.37 9.30
N GLN A 103 -7.38 1.40 10.15
CA GLN A 103 -6.45 0.42 10.70
C GLN A 103 -6.00 -0.57 9.61
N ALA A 104 -6.92 -1.03 8.77
CA ALA A 104 -6.60 -1.94 7.67
C ALA A 104 -5.63 -1.30 6.65
N LEU A 105 -5.80 0.00 6.34
CA LEU A 105 -4.90 0.72 5.44
C LEU A 105 -3.52 0.93 6.05
N ALA A 106 -3.42 1.16 7.36
CA ALA A 106 -2.15 1.31 8.07
C ALA A 106 -1.29 0.03 8.06
N LEU A 107 -1.90 -1.14 7.80
CA LEU A 107 -1.18 -2.42 7.66
C LEU A 107 -0.65 -2.69 6.24
N LYS A 108 -0.96 -1.83 5.26
CA LYS A 108 -0.50 -1.99 3.87
C LYS A 108 0.79 -1.21 3.65
N ALA A 109 1.66 -1.75 2.79
CA ALA A 109 2.80 -0.99 2.29
C ALA A 109 2.31 0.10 1.29
N PRO A 110 2.95 1.28 1.25
CA PRO A 110 2.66 2.30 0.25
C PRO A 110 2.83 1.80 -1.19
N LEU A 111 2.06 2.32 -2.13
CA LEU A 111 2.21 1.98 -3.56
C LEU A 111 3.52 2.52 -4.13
N ALA A 112 3.85 3.78 -3.80
CA ALA A 112 5.09 4.41 -4.22
C ALA A 112 6.17 4.17 -3.17
N SER A 113 7.30 3.60 -3.60
CA SER A 113 8.46 3.30 -2.74
C SER A 113 8.08 2.53 -1.46
N PRO A 114 7.48 1.33 -1.58
CA PRO A 114 7.09 0.53 -0.43
C PRO A 114 8.30 0.21 0.46
N SER A 115 8.12 0.33 1.78
CA SER A 115 8.97 -0.35 2.76
C SER A 115 8.30 -1.66 3.14
N PHE A 116 8.97 -2.78 2.92
CA PHE A 116 8.48 -4.09 3.32
C PHE A 116 9.00 -4.44 4.72
N SER A 117 8.15 -4.99 5.57
CA SER A 117 8.50 -5.49 6.91
C SER A 117 8.19 -6.98 7.04
N GLY A 118 8.80 -7.65 8.03
CA GLY A 118 8.69 -9.10 8.22
C GLY A 118 9.47 -9.89 7.17
N THR A 119 8.90 -11.00 6.69
CA THR A 119 9.50 -11.90 5.68
C THR A 119 8.69 -11.86 4.37
N PRO A 120 8.80 -10.79 3.57
CA PRO A 120 8.11 -10.69 2.29
C PRO A 120 8.55 -11.82 1.35
N SER A 121 7.58 -12.45 0.69
CA SER A 121 7.82 -13.50 -0.30
C SER A 121 7.30 -13.04 -1.66
N VAL A 122 8.10 -13.27 -2.69
CA VAL A 122 7.71 -13.09 -4.10
C VAL A 122 8.01 -14.40 -4.85
N PRO A 123 7.24 -14.75 -5.88
CA PRO A 123 7.52 -15.92 -6.71
C PRO A 123 8.96 -15.95 -7.24
N THR A 124 9.54 -17.14 -7.37
CA THR A 124 10.87 -17.30 -7.99
C THR A 124 10.72 -17.17 -9.50
N ALA A 125 11.33 -16.14 -10.07
CA ALA A 125 11.42 -15.93 -11.51
C ALA A 125 12.28 -17.00 -12.19
N ASP A 126 12.05 -17.22 -13.49
CA ASP A 126 12.95 -18.01 -14.32
C ASP A 126 14.32 -17.29 -14.44
N GLN A 127 15.40 -18.07 -14.53
CA GLN A 127 16.77 -17.53 -14.58
C GLN A 127 17.07 -16.72 -15.85
N ALA A 128 16.24 -16.81 -16.89
CA ALA A 128 16.34 -16.02 -18.12
C ALA A 128 15.60 -14.67 -18.05
N GLU A 129 14.81 -14.39 -17.01
CA GLU A 129 14.07 -13.12 -16.89
C GLU A 129 14.99 -11.96 -16.46
N ILE A 130 14.83 -10.80 -17.12
CA ILE A 130 15.63 -9.58 -16.90
C ILE A 130 14.77 -8.31 -16.78
N ASP A 131 13.66 -8.39 -16.06
CA ASP A 131 12.74 -7.26 -15.86
C ASP A 131 12.96 -6.55 -14.50
N PHE A 132 12.07 -5.61 -14.16
CA PHE A 132 12.14 -4.81 -12.93
C PHE A 132 11.48 -5.48 -11.71
N ARG A 133 11.27 -6.80 -11.71
CA ARG A 133 10.73 -7.52 -10.56
C ARG A 133 11.74 -7.56 -9.40
N ILE A 134 11.22 -7.75 -8.18
CA ILE A 134 12.06 -7.97 -7.00
C ILE A 134 12.68 -9.37 -7.10
N ALA A 135 14.01 -9.46 -7.02
CA ALA A 135 14.70 -10.75 -6.94
C ALA A 135 14.57 -11.35 -5.53
N ASN A 136 14.13 -12.61 -5.45
CA ASN A 136 14.09 -13.35 -4.18
C ASN A 136 15.40 -14.09 -3.91
N THR A 137 15.55 -14.59 -2.68
CA THR A 137 16.77 -15.30 -2.25
C THR A 137 17.04 -16.58 -3.04
N ALA A 138 16.00 -17.30 -3.46
CA ALA A 138 16.13 -18.52 -4.27
C ALA A 138 16.68 -18.22 -5.68
N PHE A 139 16.21 -17.13 -6.31
CA PHE A 139 16.70 -16.67 -7.60
C PHE A 139 18.20 -16.35 -7.55
N VAL A 140 18.64 -15.59 -6.53
CA VAL A 140 20.06 -15.22 -6.36
C VAL A 140 20.92 -16.46 -6.07
N ALA A 141 20.43 -17.37 -5.22
CA ALA A 141 21.16 -18.61 -4.92
C ALA A 141 21.37 -19.47 -6.18
N GLN A 142 20.35 -19.60 -7.03
CA GLN A 142 20.45 -20.35 -8.28
C GLN A 142 21.36 -19.64 -9.29
N ALA A 143 21.29 -18.31 -9.40
CA ALA A 143 22.18 -17.54 -10.27
C ALA A 143 23.66 -17.75 -9.88
N ILE A 144 23.96 -17.71 -8.58
CA ILE A 144 25.31 -18.00 -8.05
C ILE A 144 25.71 -19.46 -8.31
N ALA A 145 24.80 -20.41 -8.12
CA ALA A 145 25.05 -21.82 -8.43
C ALA A 145 25.38 -22.03 -9.91
N ASN A 146 24.67 -21.34 -10.82
CA ASN A 146 24.91 -21.38 -12.26
C ASN A 146 26.28 -20.78 -12.62
N LEU A 147 26.68 -19.68 -11.99
CA LEU A 147 28.04 -19.11 -12.13
C LEU A 147 29.12 -20.10 -11.66
N ASN A 148 28.82 -20.90 -10.64
CA ASN A 148 29.69 -21.96 -10.16
C ASN A 148 29.63 -23.26 -11.01
N GLY A 149 28.86 -23.24 -12.10
CA GLY A 149 28.70 -24.34 -13.06
C GLY A 149 27.64 -25.38 -12.68
N GLY A 150 26.77 -25.10 -11.70
CA GLY A 150 25.73 -26.03 -11.21
C GLY A 150 26.28 -27.36 -10.66
N ALA A 151 27.59 -27.46 -10.54
CA ALA A 151 28.25 -28.72 -10.30
C ALA A 151 28.41 -28.96 -8.79
N PRO A 152 28.41 -30.23 -8.32
CA PRO A 152 28.58 -30.58 -6.91
C PRO A 152 29.77 -29.83 -6.29
N ALA A 153 29.81 -29.61 -4.97
CA ALA A 153 30.86 -28.81 -4.30
C ALA A 153 32.32 -29.19 -4.67
N VAL A 154 32.53 -30.43 -5.13
CA VAL A 154 33.79 -30.98 -5.64
C VAL A 154 34.14 -30.52 -7.07
N LEU A 155 33.23 -29.91 -7.83
CA LEU A 155 33.33 -29.59 -9.26
C LEU A 155 33.08 -28.10 -9.61
N ASN A 156 33.27 -27.18 -8.66
CA ASN A 156 33.23 -25.74 -8.91
C ASN A 156 34.24 -25.27 -9.98
N THR A 157 33.79 -25.16 -11.22
CA THR A 157 34.64 -24.91 -12.40
C THR A 157 35.53 -23.68 -12.23
N LEU A 158 35.00 -22.58 -11.69
CA LEU A 158 35.78 -21.36 -11.44
C LEU A 158 36.82 -21.54 -10.34
N LYS A 159 36.52 -22.25 -9.24
CA LYS A 159 37.50 -22.50 -8.17
C LYS A 159 38.55 -23.52 -8.63
N LYS A 160 38.18 -24.52 -9.43
CA LYS A 160 39.12 -25.45 -10.04
C LYS A 160 40.04 -24.76 -11.01
N LEU A 161 39.51 -23.88 -11.86
CA LEU A 161 40.34 -23.09 -12.77
C LEU A 161 41.28 -22.19 -11.98
N ALA A 162 40.76 -21.45 -10.99
CA ALA A 162 41.56 -20.61 -10.10
C ALA A 162 42.66 -21.42 -9.40
N SER A 163 42.35 -22.62 -8.90
CA SER A 163 43.32 -23.49 -8.24
C SER A 163 44.33 -24.11 -9.24
N ALA A 164 43.88 -24.46 -10.45
CA ALA A 164 44.73 -25.01 -11.50
C ALA A 164 45.77 -23.99 -12.00
N ILE A 165 45.44 -22.70 -11.95
CA ILE A 165 46.39 -21.61 -12.20
C ILE A 165 47.06 -21.09 -10.91
N ASN A 166 46.97 -21.84 -9.80
CA ASN A 166 47.55 -21.48 -8.50
C ASN A 166 47.12 -20.10 -7.96
N ASN A 167 45.90 -19.67 -8.29
CA ASN A 167 45.35 -18.33 -8.00
C ASN A 167 46.25 -17.19 -8.50
N ASP A 168 46.99 -17.41 -9.59
CA ASP A 168 47.92 -16.43 -10.13
C ASP A 168 47.20 -15.37 -10.97
N ALA A 169 47.10 -14.15 -10.42
CA ALA A 169 46.54 -13.00 -11.11
C ALA A 169 47.32 -12.59 -12.37
N ASN A 170 48.60 -12.97 -12.45
CA ASN A 170 49.51 -12.67 -13.54
C ASN A 170 49.89 -13.94 -14.32
N PHE A 171 49.04 -14.96 -14.35
CA PHE A 171 49.31 -16.27 -14.97
C PHE A 171 50.03 -16.17 -16.32
N TYR A 172 49.59 -15.27 -17.20
CA TYR A 172 50.23 -15.02 -18.49
C TYR A 172 51.70 -14.59 -18.37
N SER A 173 52.00 -13.64 -17.48
CA SER A 173 53.37 -13.16 -17.23
C SER A 173 54.23 -14.25 -16.61
N THR A 174 53.71 -14.96 -15.60
CA THR A 174 54.42 -16.05 -14.91
C THR A 174 54.80 -17.15 -15.89
N VAL A 175 53.88 -17.58 -16.75
CA VAL A 175 54.15 -18.59 -17.79
C VAL A 175 55.19 -18.06 -18.77
N ASN A 176 55.07 -16.82 -19.26
CA ASN A 176 56.04 -16.25 -20.18
C ASN A 176 57.45 -16.12 -19.57
N SER A 177 57.56 -15.73 -18.30
CA SER A 177 58.83 -15.70 -17.58
C SER A 177 59.42 -17.10 -17.38
N ALA A 178 58.60 -18.10 -17.08
CA ALA A 178 59.04 -19.50 -16.97
C ALA A 178 59.50 -20.06 -18.32
N LEU A 179 58.79 -19.74 -19.41
CA LEU A 179 59.17 -20.11 -20.78
C LEU A 179 60.46 -19.42 -21.22
N GLY A 180 60.62 -18.13 -20.91
CA GLY A 180 61.83 -17.36 -21.23
C GLY A 180 63.10 -17.86 -20.54
N GLN A 181 62.97 -18.61 -19.43
CA GLN A 181 64.09 -19.24 -18.73
C GLN A 181 64.48 -20.63 -19.29
N LYS A 182 63.75 -21.16 -20.27
CA LYS A 182 64.10 -22.45 -20.90
C LYS A 182 65.27 -22.26 -21.86
N ALA A 183 66.17 -23.24 -21.89
CA ALA A 183 67.33 -23.25 -22.78
C ALA A 183 66.90 -23.12 -24.25
N SER A 184 67.62 -22.28 -25.00
CA SER A 184 67.41 -22.08 -26.42
C SER A 184 67.92 -23.29 -27.23
N LEU A 185 67.51 -23.42 -28.50
CA LEU A 185 68.03 -24.46 -29.39
C LEU A 185 69.56 -24.40 -29.53
N SER A 186 70.13 -23.19 -29.50
CA SER A 186 71.59 -22.94 -29.51
C SER A 186 72.33 -23.51 -28.30
N ASP A 187 71.70 -23.46 -27.12
CA ASP A 187 72.29 -24.01 -25.89
C ASP A 187 72.39 -25.54 -25.99
N PHE A 188 71.41 -26.18 -26.64
CA PHE A 188 71.40 -27.63 -26.83
C PHE A 188 72.37 -28.11 -27.93
N THR A 189 72.51 -27.35 -29.03
CA THR A 189 73.46 -27.70 -30.10
C THR A 189 74.92 -27.58 -29.66
N SER A 190 75.25 -26.61 -28.80
CA SER A 190 76.60 -26.46 -28.24
C SER A 190 76.99 -27.59 -27.27
N SER A 191 75.99 -28.25 -26.65
CA SER A 191 76.18 -29.37 -25.73
C SER A 191 76.48 -30.70 -26.43
N LYS A 192 76.12 -30.90 -27.70
CA LYS A 192 76.44 -32.16 -28.42
C LYS A 192 77.90 -32.28 -28.81
N THR A 193 78.61 -31.16 -28.92
CA THR A 193 80.03 -31.10 -29.31
C THR A 193 80.99 -31.15 -28.12
N SER A 194 80.49 -31.07 -26.89
CA SER A 194 81.31 -31.05 -25.66
C SER A 194 80.82 -32.15 -24.70
N THR A 195 81.67 -33.12 -24.38
CA THR A 195 81.40 -34.29 -23.52
C THR A 195 81.14 -34.00 -22.03
N SER A 196 80.81 -32.76 -21.66
CA SER A 196 80.47 -32.38 -20.28
C SER A 196 79.34 -31.35 -20.28
N VAL A 197 78.21 -31.70 -19.66
CA VAL A 197 77.05 -30.81 -19.54
C VAL A 197 77.35 -29.76 -18.47
N VAL A 198 77.73 -28.55 -18.86
CA VAL A 198 77.82 -27.40 -17.95
C VAL A 198 76.68 -26.45 -18.29
N GLY A 199 75.56 -26.57 -17.57
CA GLY A 199 74.52 -25.54 -17.59
C GLY A 199 75.07 -24.27 -16.95
N ASN A 200 75.14 -23.17 -17.70
CA ASN A 200 75.55 -21.87 -17.17
C ASN A 200 74.39 -21.29 -16.32
N GLN A 201 74.35 -21.60 -15.03
CA GLN A 201 73.55 -20.82 -14.08
C GLN A 201 74.43 -19.75 -13.41
N PRO A 202 73.95 -18.50 -13.30
CA PRO A 202 74.67 -17.45 -12.60
C PRO A 202 74.69 -17.77 -11.09
N GLY A 203 75.81 -18.34 -10.61
CA GLY A 203 76.10 -18.48 -9.17
C GLY A 203 76.45 -19.87 -8.62
N GLY A 204 76.64 -20.93 -9.42
CA GLY A 204 76.85 -22.29 -8.88
C GLY A 204 78.02 -23.09 -9.47
N LEU A 205 78.95 -23.50 -8.59
CA LEU A 205 79.97 -24.57 -8.66
C LEU A 205 80.61 -24.90 -10.03
N ARG A 206 81.83 -24.37 -10.25
CA ARG A 206 82.72 -24.85 -11.31
C ARG A 206 83.35 -26.17 -10.89
N PHE A 207 82.94 -27.30 -11.47
CA PHE A 207 83.69 -28.55 -11.34
C PHE A 207 85.02 -28.40 -12.10
N MET A 208 86.10 -28.12 -11.36
CA MET A 208 87.45 -28.19 -11.91
C MET A 208 87.79 -29.65 -12.17
N CYS A 209 87.93 -30.01 -13.45
CA CYS A 209 88.59 -31.23 -13.86
C CYS A 209 90.08 -31.09 -13.52
N GLY A 210 90.52 -31.72 -12.43
CA GLY A 210 91.94 -31.84 -12.10
C GLY A 210 92.64 -32.72 -13.13
N TYR A 211 93.62 -32.17 -13.83
CA TYR A 211 94.48 -32.94 -14.73
C TYR A 211 95.51 -33.70 -13.86
N ILE A 212 95.44 -35.03 -13.85
CA ILE A 212 96.52 -35.89 -13.33
C ILE A 212 97.52 -36.05 -14.46
N THR A 213 98.73 -35.53 -14.28
CA THR A 213 99.88 -35.83 -15.14
C THR A 213 100.57 -37.08 -14.61
N VAL A 214 100.70 -38.11 -15.45
CA VAL A 214 101.75 -39.14 -15.33
C VAL A 214 102.93 -38.69 -16.17
#